data_AF-A0A3A9ZII4-F1
#
_entry.id   AF-A0A3A9ZII4-F1
#
_cell.length_a   1.000
_cell.length_b   1.000
_cell.length_c   1.000
_cell.angle_alpha   90.00
_cell.angle_beta   90.00
_cell.angle_gamma   90.00
#
_symmetry.space_group_name_H-M   'P 1'
#
loop_
_entity.id
_entity.type
_entity.pdbx_description
1 polymer ?
#
loop_
_entity_poly.entity_id
_entity_poly.type
_entity_poly.pdbx_seq_one_letter_code
_entity_poly.pdbx_strand_id
1 'polypeptide(L)'
;MMEDTWESRELPVLRAIVEISDEGVRDMDSRDVAKRVGLDLETTLVALFALAGERPPLFKYEDASDFDGRDMCLIREPSGHARRTVGTWPTPETLADRLVQAMQQAADQEPDEEKRGWLRKTADWLGSAGRDIAVDVAGTALAKTVGAG
;
A
#
# COMPACT_ATOMS: atom_id res chain seq x y z
N MET A 1 -22.74 -2.56 15.12
CA MET A 1 -21.45 -2.74 14.42
C MET A 1 -21.32 -1.60 13.44
N MET A 2 -20.15 -0.97 13.34
CA MET A 2 -19.88 -0.04 12.23
C MET A 2 -19.88 -0.84 10.93
N GLU A 3 -20.43 -0.24 9.87
CA GLU A 3 -20.36 -0.77 8.51
C GLU A 3 -18.91 -0.68 8.01
N ASP A 4 -18.42 -1.75 7.40
CA ASP A 4 -17.09 -1.74 6.78
C ASP A 4 -17.18 -0.96 5.47
N THR A 5 -16.69 0.28 5.49
CA THR A 5 -16.77 1.18 4.33
C THR A 5 -15.60 1.01 3.38
N TRP A 6 -14.52 0.32 3.80
CA TRP A 6 -13.22 0.35 3.12
C TRP A 6 -13.33 -0.03 1.64
N GLU A 7 -13.86 -1.21 1.35
CA GLU A 7 -14.00 -1.73 -0.01
C GLU A 7 -14.99 -0.91 -0.86
N SER A 8 -16.01 -0.34 -0.21
CA SER A 8 -17.12 0.35 -0.90
C SER A 8 -16.86 1.82 -1.16
N ARG A 9 -15.97 2.47 -0.38
CA ARG A 9 -15.81 3.94 -0.38
C ARG A 9 -14.35 4.37 -0.41
N GLU A 10 -13.55 3.98 0.59
CA GLU A 10 -12.16 4.45 0.70
C GLU A 10 -11.24 3.88 -0.40
N LEU A 11 -11.30 2.56 -0.63
CA LEU A 11 -10.42 1.89 -1.57
C LEU A 11 -10.63 2.37 -3.03
N PRO A 12 -11.88 2.51 -3.54
CA PRO A 12 -12.12 3.09 -4.86
C PRO A 12 -11.55 4.51 -5.00
N VAL A 13 -11.71 5.35 -3.97
CA VAL A 13 -11.19 6.73 -3.97
C VAL A 13 -9.67 6.75 -3.98
N LEU A 14 -9.02 5.93 -3.15
CA LEU A 14 -7.55 5.82 -3.15
C LEU A 14 -7.01 5.32 -4.49
N ARG A 15 -7.69 4.33 -5.10
CA ARG A 15 -7.34 3.81 -6.42
C ARG A 15 -7.43 4.90 -7.49
N ALA A 16 -8.49 5.69 -7.48
CA ALA A 16 -8.66 6.81 -8.41
C ALA A 16 -7.51 7.83 -8.29
N ILE A 17 -7.09 8.19 -7.08
CA ILE A 17 -5.95 9.11 -6.88
C ILE A 17 -4.66 8.55 -7.49
N VAL A 18 -4.39 7.26 -7.28
CA VAL A 18 -3.19 6.60 -7.84
C VAL A 18 -3.26 6.57 -9.36
N GLU A 19 -4.40 6.19 -9.94
CA GLU A 19 -4.60 6.12 -11.39
C GLU A 19 -4.46 7.48 -12.07
N ILE A 20 -5.13 8.52 -11.53
CA ILE A 20 -5.04 9.89 -12.04
C ILE A 20 -3.58 10.37 -12.00
N SER A 21 -2.86 10.08 -10.91
CA SER A 21 -1.44 10.45 -10.79
C SER A 21 -0.55 9.70 -11.80
N ASP A 22 -0.84 8.42 -12.07
CA ASP A 22 -0.09 7.60 -13.03
C ASP A 22 -0.34 8.02 -14.49
N GLU A 23 -1.45 8.68 -14.78
CA GLU A 23 -1.72 9.35 -16.05
C GLU A 23 -0.89 10.65 -16.23
N GLY A 24 -0.13 11.06 -15.23
CA GLY A 24 0.76 12.22 -15.27
C GLY A 24 0.12 13.53 -14.77
N VAL A 25 -1.09 13.48 -14.21
CA VAL A 25 -1.71 14.62 -13.54
C VAL A 25 -0.96 14.91 -12.25
N ARG A 26 -0.47 16.14 -12.09
CA ARG A 26 0.34 16.52 -10.93
C ARG A 26 -0.50 16.84 -9.71
N ASP A 27 -1.58 17.59 -9.92
CA ASP A 27 -2.48 18.07 -8.88
C ASP A 27 -3.92 17.82 -9.36
N MET A 28 -4.75 17.28 -8.47
CA MET A 28 -6.18 17.10 -8.71
C MET A 28 -6.98 17.65 -7.52
N ASP A 29 -8.25 17.97 -7.74
CA ASP A 29 -9.15 18.37 -6.66
C ASP A 29 -10.15 17.25 -6.30
N SER A 30 -10.93 17.48 -5.25
CA SER A 30 -11.97 16.55 -4.79
C SER A 30 -13.01 16.21 -5.87
N ARG A 31 -13.29 17.13 -6.81
CA ARG A 31 -14.28 16.97 -7.89
C ARG A 31 -13.72 16.09 -9.00
N ASP A 32 -12.44 16.24 -9.33
CA ASP A 32 -11.75 15.35 -10.27
C ASP A 32 -11.79 13.90 -9.78
N VAL A 33 -11.53 13.69 -8.49
CA VAL A 33 -11.57 12.36 -7.86
C VAL A 33 -13.00 11.80 -7.83
N ALA A 34 -13.99 12.61 -7.43
CA ALA A 34 -15.39 12.19 -7.41
C ALA A 34 -15.88 11.78 -8.80
N LYS A 35 -15.55 12.58 -9.82
CA LYS A 35 -15.85 12.30 -11.23
C LYS A 35 -15.19 11.02 -11.71
N ARG A 36 -13.93 10.77 -11.33
CA ARG A 36 -13.20 9.55 -11.71
C ARG A 36 -13.86 8.29 -11.14
N VAL A 37 -14.22 8.34 -9.86
CA VAL A 37 -14.72 7.17 -9.14
C VAL A 37 -16.23 6.97 -9.34
N GLY A 38 -16.94 8.00 -9.82
CA GLY A 38 -18.39 7.96 -10.06
C GLY A 38 -19.24 8.11 -8.79
N LEU A 39 -18.66 8.65 -7.71
CA LEU A 39 -19.35 8.96 -6.47
C LEU A 39 -19.76 10.44 -6.43
N ASP A 40 -20.74 10.76 -5.59
CA ASP A 40 -21.03 12.15 -5.29
C ASP A 40 -19.87 12.81 -4.51
N LEU A 41 -19.82 14.13 -4.55
CA LEU A 41 -18.73 14.91 -3.95
C LEU A 41 -18.70 14.77 -2.42
N GLU A 42 -19.85 14.69 -1.76
CA GLU A 42 -19.92 14.60 -0.30
C GLU A 42 -19.35 13.26 0.19
N THR A 43 -19.78 12.16 -0.43
CA THR A 43 -19.24 10.81 -0.16
C THR A 43 -17.75 10.74 -0.43
N THR A 44 -17.30 11.36 -1.53
CA THR A 44 -15.87 11.42 -1.89
C THR A 44 -15.07 12.18 -0.85
N LEU A 45 -15.55 13.34 -0.39
CA LEU A 45 -14.89 14.13 0.66
C LEU A 45 -14.80 13.35 1.98
N VAL A 46 -15.85 12.64 2.37
CA VAL A 46 -15.79 11.76 3.56
C VAL A 46 -14.67 10.73 3.42
N ALA A 47 -14.55 10.08 2.26
CA ALA A 47 -13.48 9.13 1.98
C ALA A 47 -12.09 9.79 1.99
N LEU A 48 -11.94 10.94 1.33
CA LEU A 48 -10.69 11.68 1.25
C LEU A 48 -10.17 12.09 2.63
N PHE A 49 -11.05 12.60 3.50
CA PHE A 49 -10.66 12.97 4.86
C PHE A 49 -10.36 11.76 5.75
N ALA A 50 -11.04 10.63 5.55
CA ALA A 50 -10.69 9.38 6.23
C ALA A 50 -9.27 8.92 5.82
N LEU A 51 -8.99 8.89 4.52
CA LEU A 51 -7.68 8.51 3.97
C LEU A 51 -6.56 9.49 4.36
N ALA A 52 -6.86 10.80 4.43
CA ALA A 52 -5.92 11.83 4.87
C ALA A 52 -5.47 11.65 6.34
N GLY A 53 -6.30 10.98 7.14
CA GLY A 53 -6.00 10.62 8.53
C GLY A 53 -4.91 9.55 8.67
N GLU A 54 -4.63 8.78 7.62
CA GLU A 54 -3.72 7.63 7.68
C GLU A 54 -2.28 7.99 8.01
N ARG A 55 -1.61 7.06 8.69
CA ARG A 55 -0.19 7.18 9.08
C ARG A 55 0.53 5.85 8.79
N PRO A 56 1.51 5.83 7.88
CA PRO A 56 2.07 6.96 7.12
C PRO A 56 1.10 7.54 6.08
N PRO A 57 1.26 8.82 5.67
CA PRO A 57 0.36 9.44 4.70
C PRO A 57 0.26 8.70 3.37
N LEU A 58 -0.97 8.56 2.86
CA LEU A 58 -1.26 7.94 1.58
C LEU A 58 -1.01 8.88 0.40
N PHE A 59 -1.23 10.18 0.57
CA PHE A 59 -1.03 11.23 -0.42
C PHE A 59 -0.84 12.57 0.28
N LYS A 60 -0.46 13.60 -0.48
CA LYS A 60 -0.42 15.00 -0.04
C LYS A 60 -1.69 15.72 -0.51
N TYR A 61 -2.11 16.72 0.24
CA TYR A 61 -3.27 17.56 -0.08
C TYR A 61 -3.15 18.92 0.61
N GLU A 62 -3.97 19.87 0.18
CA GLU A 62 -4.28 21.10 0.92
C GLU A 62 -5.75 21.08 1.34
N ASP A 63 -6.00 21.45 2.59
CA ASP A 63 -7.36 21.64 3.09
C ASP A 63 -7.90 22.97 2.53
N ALA A 64 -8.96 22.88 1.74
CA ALA A 64 -9.61 24.01 1.10
C ALA A 64 -10.99 24.29 1.70
N SER A 65 -11.26 23.77 2.90
CA SER A 65 -12.52 24.00 3.60
C SER A 65 -12.70 25.47 3.97
N ASP A 66 -13.91 25.97 3.82
CA ASP A 66 -14.29 27.35 4.13
C ASP A 66 -15.64 27.40 4.86
N PHE A 67 -16.30 28.56 4.87
CA PHE A 67 -17.60 28.73 5.52
C PHE A 67 -18.75 28.02 4.78
N ASP A 68 -18.58 27.70 3.50
CA ASP A 68 -19.59 27.08 2.65
C ASP A 68 -19.50 25.54 2.68
N GLY A 69 -18.36 24.97 3.08
CA GLY A 69 -18.26 23.54 3.34
C GLY A 69 -16.84 23.02 3.42
N ARG A 70 -16.73 21.68 3.49
CA ARG A 70 -15.43 21.00 3.40
C ARG A 70 -15.01 20.86 1.95
N ASP A 71 -13.72 21.07 1.68
CA ASP A 71 -13.14 20.77 0.39
C ASP A 71 -11.67 20.38 0.54
N MET A 72 -11.13 19.70 -0.48
CA MET A 72 -9.74 19.29 -0.56
C MET A 72 -9.21 19.56 -1.96
N CYS A 73 -8.07 20.26 -2.03
CA CYS A 73 -7.40 20.58 -3.29
C CYS A 73 -5.94 20.12 -3.26
N LEU A 74 -5.27 20.26 -4.40
CA LEU A 74 -3.87 19.86 -4.59
C LEU A 74 -3.59 18.43 -4.07
N ILE A 75 -4.53 17.52 -4.32
CA ILE A 75 -4.37 16.10 -4.01
C ILE A 75 -3.31 15.55 -4.97
N ARG A 76 -2.21 15.05 -4.42
CA ARG A 76 -1.01 14.73 -5.21
C ARG A 76 -0.07 13.77 -4.52
N GLU A 77 0.92 13.33 -5.28
CA GLU A 77 2.04 12.52 -4.81
C GLU A 77 1.59 11.29 -3.98
N PRO A 78 0.79 10.37 -4.54
CA PRO A 78 0.42 9.15 -3.85
C PRO A 78 1.67 8.36 -3.47
N SER A 79 1.77 8.02 -2.19
CA SER A 79 2.95 7.42 -1.61
C SER A 79 3.12 5.96 -2.04
N GLY A 80 4.32 5.41 -1.85
CA GLY A 80 4.54 3.97 -2.03
C GLY A 80 3.66 3.12 -1.10
N HIS A 81 3.19 3.67 0.03
CA HIS A 81 2.20 3.01 0.88
C HIS A 81 0.86 2.90 0.15
N ALA A 82 0.34 4.02 -0.37
CA ALA A 82 -0.90 4.02 -1.16
C ALA A 82 -0.86 3.04 -2.33
N ARG A 83 0.26 3.02 -3.07
CA ARG A 83 0.44 2.14 -4.23
C ARG A 83 0.43 0.65 -3.86
N ARG A 84 1.00 0.29 -2.71
CA ARG A 84 0.91 -1.09 -2.18
C ARG A 84 -0.50 -1.41 -1.72
N THR A 85 -1.15 -0.47 -1.04
CA THR A 85 -2.53 -0.61 -0.55
C THR A 85 -3.51 -0.86 -1.70
N VAL A 86 -3.37 -0.19 -2.85
CA VAL A 86 -4.23 -0.42 -4.03
C VAL A 86 -3.76 -1.59 -4.91
N GLY A 87 -2.61 -2.20 -4.58
CA GLY A 87 -2.04 -3.36 -5.28
C GLY A 87 -1.22 -3.05 -6.54
N THR A 88 -0.90 -1.79 -6.83
CA THR A 88 -0.09 -1.43 -8.01
C THR A 88 1.40 -1.63 -7.80
N TRP A 89 1.87 -1.53 -6.55
CA TRP A 89 3.26 -1.82 -6.17
C TRP A 89 3.35 -3.12 -5.37
N PRO A 90 4.45 -3.87 -5.52
CA PRO A 90 4.64 -5.10 -4.77
C PRO A 90 4.83 -4.80 -3.27
N THR A 91 4.27 -5.68 -2.44
CA THR A 91 4.50 -5.70 -1.00
C THR A 91 5.75 -6.54 -0.66
N PRO A 92 6.37 -6.37 0.52
CA PRO A 92 7.47 -7.22 0.96
C PRO A 92 7.15 -8.72 0.87
N GLU A 93 5.93 -9.10 1.20
CA GLU A 93 5.44 -10.49 1.15
C GLU A 93 5.41 -10.99 -0.29
N THR A 94 4.82 -10.21 -1.21
CA THR A 94 4.79 -10.59 -2.63
C THR A 94 6.19 -10.61 -3.26
N LEU A 95 7.12 -9.78 -2.80
CA LEU A 95 8.52 -9.82 -3.24
C LEU A 95 9.24 -11.07 -2.70
N ALA A 96 9.00 -11.42 -1.44
CA ALA A 96 9.52 -12.64 -0.85
C ALA A 96 9.01 -13.88 -1.59
N ASP A 97 7.71 -13.92 -1.91
CA ASP A 97 7.11 -15.02 -2.67
C ASP A 97 7.72 -15.15 -4.06
N ARG A 98 7.92 -14.03 -4.76
CA ARG A 98 8.60 -14.00 -6.07
C ARG A 98 10.04 -14.50 -5.96
N LEU A 99 10.75 -14.14 -4.89
CA LEU A 99 12.12 -14.60 -4.66
C LEU A 99 12.18 -16.11 -4.40
N VAL A 100 11.30 -16.63 -3.53
CA VAL A 100 11.17 -18.07 -3.26
C VAL A 100 10.88 -18.83 -4.55
N GLN A 101 9.93 -18.34 -5.35
CA GLN A 101 9.56 -18.94 -6.63
C GLN A 101 10.74 -18.94 -7.61
N ALA A 102 11.48 -17.84 -7.72
CA ALA A 102 12.66 -17.77 -8.59
C ALA A 102 13.76 -18.74 -8.16
N MET A 103 13.98 -18.93 -6.85
CA MET A 103 14.95 -19.91 -6.34
C MET A 103 14.53 -21.36 -6.61
N GLN A 104 13.25 -21.67 -6.49
CA GLN A 104 12.72 -23.00 -6.85
C GLN A 104 12.89 -23.28 -8.34
N GLN A 105 12.56 -22.31 -9.21
CA GLN A 105 12.75 -22.43 -10.65
C GLN A 105 14.22 -22.59 -11.04
N ALA A 106 15.13 -21.87 -10.37
CA ALA A 106 16.57 -22.03 -10.58
C ALA A 106 17.04 -23.43 -10.17
N ALA A 107 16.54 -23.96 -9.05
CA ALA A 107 16.88 -25.32 -8.63
C ALA A 107 16.45 -26.37 -9.64
N ASP A 108 15.25 -26.24 -10.22
CA ASP A 108 14.72 -27.19 -11.20
C ASP A 108 15.54 -27.24 -12.50
N GLN A 109 16.28 -26.16 -12.81
CA GLN A 109 17.13 -26.05 -14.00
C GLN A 109 18.61 -26.32 -13.72
N GLU A 110 19.01 -26.45 -12.44
CA GLU A 110 20.41 -26.60 -12.04
C GLU A 110 20.88 -28.04 -12.23
N PRO A 111 21.87 -28.32 -13.10
CA PRO A 111 22.40 -29.68 -13.31
C PRO A 111 23.22 -30.22 -12.13
N ASP A 112 23.85 -29.34 -11.35
CA ASP A 112 24.65 -29.71 -10.18
C ASP A 112 23.74 -30.03 -8.97
N GLU A 113 23.82 -31.26 -8.45
CA GLU A 113 22.95 -31.70 -7.35
C GLU A 113 23.20 -30.96 -6.04
N GLU A 114 24.44 -30.56 -5.76
CA GLU A 114 24.78 -29.82 -4.54
C GLU A 114 24.17 -28.42 -4.59
N LYS A 115 24.34 -27.72 -5.72
CA LYS A 115 23.75 -26.39 -5.94
C LYS A 115 22.23 -26.43 -5.97
N ARG A 116 21.65 -27.43 -6.63
CA ARG A 116 20.19 -27.67 -6.62
C ARG A 116 19.66 -27.85 -5.20
N GLY A 117 20.34 -28.67 -4.40
CA GLY A 117 19.98 -28.92 -3.01
C GLY A 117 20.07 -27.66 -2.15
N TRP A 118 21.10 -26.84 -2.35
CA TRP A 118 21.25 -25.56 -1.68
C TRP A 118 20.10 -24.60 -2.04
N LEU A 119 19.80 -24.42 -3.33
CA LEU A 119 18.73 -23.52 -3.80
C LEU A 119 17.36 -23.88 -3.20
N ARG A 120 17.00 -25.17 -3.18
CA ARG A 120 15.72 -25.63 -2.59
C ARG A 120 15.67 -25.37 -1.08
N LYS A 121 16.73 -25.73 -0.35
CA LYS A 121 16.78 -25.51 1.11
C LYS A 121 16.67 -24.03 1.47
N THR A 122 17.31 -23.14 0.71
CA THR A 122 17.21 -21.69 0.95
C THR A 122 15.82 -21.15 0.61
N ALA A 123 15.20 -21.62 -0.47
CA ALA A 123 13.83 -21.25 -0.82
C ALA A 123 12.82 -21.68 0.27
N ASP A 124 12.94 -22.91 0.78
CA ASP A 124 12.09 -23.45 1.84
C ASP A 124 12.27 -22.67 3.16
N TRP A 125 13.51 -22.29 3.51
CA TRP A 125 13.78 -21.48 4.69
C TRP A 125 13.17 -20.07 4.59
N LEU A 126 13.28 -19.41 3.43
CA LEU A 126 12.69 -18.10 3.19
C LEU A 126 11.15 -18.14 3.19
N GLY A 127 10.55 -19.22 2.67
CA GLY A 127 9.10 -19.40 2.60
C GLY A 127 8.44 -19.78 3.95
N SER A 128 9.17 -20.45 4.85
CA SER A 128 8.63 -20.96 6.11
C SER A 128 9.04 -20.17 7.36
N ALA A 129 10.34 -19.93 7.57
CA ALA A 129 10.88 -19.37 8.82
C ALA A 129 11.27 -17.88 8.71
N GLY A 130 11.56 -17.39 7.50
CA GLY A 130 11.92 -15.99 7.27
C GLY A 130 10.76 -15.01 7.39
N ARG A 131 9.53 -15.43 7.06
CA ARG A 131 8.31 -14.60 7.16
C ARG A 131 7.97 -14.22 8.60
N ASP A 132 8.04 -15.16 9.53
CA ASP A 132 7.66 -14.93 10.93
C ASP A 132 8.71 -14.11 11.70
N ILE A 133 10.01 -14.30 11.41
CA ILE A 133 11.11 -13.56 12.07
C ILE A 133 11.18 -12.10 11.61
N ALA A 134 10.86 -11.81 10.35
CA ALA A 134 10.81 -10.43 9.85
C ALA A 134 9.67 -9.60 10.48
N VAL A 135 8.55 -10.26 10.81
CA VAL A 135 7.40 -9.64 11.50
C VAL A 135 7.71 -9.35 12.97
N ASP A 136 8.38 -10.27 13.68
CA ASP A 136 8.71 -10.10 15.11
C ASP A 136 9.79 -9.02 15.38
N VAL A 137 10.75 -8.86 14.47
CA VAL A 137 11.83 -7.85 14.62
C VAL A 137 11.31 -6.41 14.39
N ALA A 138 10.29 -6.22 13.55
CA ALA A 138 9.62 -4.92 13.39
C ALA A 138 8.82 -4.52 14.64
N GLY A 139 8.15 -5.48 15.29
CA GLY A 139 7.43 -5.26 16.54
C GLY A 139 8.33 -4.90 17.72
N THR A 140 9.51 -5.53 17.84
CA THR A 140 10.47 -5.26 18.93
C THR A 140 11.24 -3.95 18.77
N ALA A 141 11.50 -3.48 17.54
CA ALA A 141 12.14 -2.20 17.30
C ALA A 141 11.22 -0.99 17.62
N LEU A 142 9.91 -1.12 17.38
CA LEU A 142 8.91 -0.12 17.77
C LEU A 142 8.68 -0.10 19.30
N ALA A 143 8.64 -1.26 19.96
CA ALA A 143 8.52 -1.33 21.42
C ALA A 143 9.73 -0.72 22.15
N LYS A 144 10.94 -0.89 21.62
CA LYS A 144 12.16 -0.28 22.20
C LYS A 144 12.26 1.23 22.03
N THR A 145 11.59 1.81 21.03
CA THR A 145 11.59 3.26 20.80
C THR A 145 10.47 3.97 21.57
N VAL A 146 9.41 3.27 21.95
CA VAL A 146 8.31 3.80 22.78
C VAL A 146 8.55 3.57 24.30
N GLY A 147 9.36 2.58 24.69
CA GLY A 147 9.65 2.24 26.09
C GLY A 147 10.86 2.93 26.73
N ALA A 148 11.51 3.87 26.05
CA ALA A 148 12.60 4.68 26.58
C ALA A 148 12.22 6.17 26.54
N GLY A 149 11.30 6.53 27.43
CA GLY A 149 10.89 7.91 27.75
C GLY A 149 10.44 7.95 29.20
#